data_AF-A0A067M0U0-F1
#
_entry.id   AF-A0A067M0U0-F1
#
_cell.length_a   1.000
_cell.length_b   1.000
_cell.length_c   1.000
_cell.angle_alpha   90.00
_cell.angle_beta   90.00
_cell.angle_gamma   90.00
#
_symmetry.space_group_name_H-M   'P 1'
#
loop_
_entity.id
_entity.type
_entity.pdbx_description
1 polymer ?
#
loop_
_entity_poly.entity_id
_entity_poly.type
_entity_poly.pdbx_seq_one_letter_code
_entity_poly.pdbx_strand_id
1 'polypeptide(L)'
;MAKGFVTFARAIRQFNLDYITINLGILQAAHDRSESLYKSAATKKWDAILLSPEQPKIKGFHMLLNSRAFRKDLRTTCIGEAHLSVQWGADFGPAYDSLGTLHGRMPDHTMLVGLTTICSMGATEIAIRDALGLRKDDPDVYSLRQSNKRLDI
;
A
#
# COMPACT_ATOMS: atom_id res chain seq x y z
N MET A 1 3.77 14.17 5.16
CA MET A 1 3.15 12.96 4.57
C MET A 1 1.61 12.92 4.65
N ALA A 2 0.88 14.03 4.87
CA ALA A 2 -0.56 14.01 5.16
C ALA A 2 -1.51 14.34 3.98
N LYS A 3 -1.05 15.02 2.91
CA LYS A 3 -1.94 15.49 1.83
C LYS A 3 -2.47 14.38 0.92
N GLY A 4 -1.65 13.39 0.57
CA GLY A 4 -2.06 12.29 -0.33
C GLY A 4 -3.15 11.41 0.28
N PHE A 5 -3.01 11.10 1.57
CA PHE A 5 -3.95 10.27 2.33
C PHE A 5 -5.35 10.88 2.42
N VAL A 6 -5.42 12.18 2.74
CA VAL A 6 -6.68 12.94 2.80
C VAL A 6 -7.33 13.05 1.42
N THR A 7 -6.53 13.23 0.37
CA THR A 7 -7.04 13.33 -1.00
C THR A 7 -7.64 12.01 -1.47
N PHE A 8 -6.98 10.87 -1.19
CA PHE A 8 -7.48 9.55 -1.58
C PHE A 8 -8.73 9.16 -0.80
N ALA A 9 -8.76 9.40 0.51
CA ALA A 9 -9.96 9.22 1.33
C ALA A 9 -11.16 10.03 0.81
N ARG A 10 -10.92 11.27 0.35
CA ARG A 10 -11.97 12.09 -0.25
C ARG A 10 -12.47 11.53 -1.58
N ALA A 11 -11.58 11.01 -2.43
CA ALA A 11 -11.95 10.38 -3.68
C ALA A 11 -12.80 9.12 -3.45
N ILE A 12 -12.40 8.25 -2.51
CA ILE A 12 -13.18 7.04 -2.14
C ILE A 12 -14.61 7.40 -1.73
N ARG A 13 -14.78 8.45 -0.91
CA ARG A 13 -16.13 8.92 -0.53
C ARG A 13 -16.97 9.38 -1.71
N GLN A 14 -16.36 10.00 -2.73
CA GLN A 14 -17.09 10.41 -3.93
C GLN A 14 -17.67 9.23 -4.71
N PHE A 15 -17.05 8.04 -4.59
CA PHE A 15 -17.54 6.80 -5.17
C PHE A 15 -18.47 6.01 -4.25
N ASN A 16 -18.87 6.58 -3.09
CA ASN A 16 -19.75 5.95 -2.11
C ASN A 16 -19.22 4.60 -1.59
N LEU A 17 -17.90 4.52 -1.40
CA LEU A 17 -17.22 3.35 -0.83
C LEU A 17 -16.89 3.58 0.65
N ASP A 18 -17.03 2.53 1.44
CA ASP A 18 -16.67 2.49 2.85
C ASP A 18 -15.16 2.26 3.01
N TYR A 19 -14.51 3.08 3.85
CA TYR A 19 -13.08 2.90 4.13
C TYR A 19 -12.72 3.19 5.56
N ILE A 20 -11.62 2.58 6.00
CA ILE A 20 -10.98 2.83 7.27
C ILE A 20 -9.53 3.28 7.05
N THR A 21 -9.10 4.28 7.80
CA THR A 21 -7.71 4.74 7.80
C THR A 21 -7.01 4.27 9.07
N ILE A 22 -5.81 3.69 8.90
CA ILE A 22 -4.96 3.27 10.01
C ILE A 22 -3.58 3.88 9.81
N ASN A 23 -3.22 4.76 10.73
CA ASN A 23 -1.87 5.32 10.88
C ASN A 23 -1.62 5.53 12.38
N LEU A 24 -0.38 5.87 12.76
CA LEU A 24 -0.03 6.03 14.19
C LEU A 24 -0.93 7.03 14.92
N GLY A 25 -1.22 8.19 14.33
CA GLY A 25 -2.05 9.22 14.96
C GLY A 25 -3.50 8.79 15.18
N ILE A 26 -4.11 8.12 14.19
CA ILE A 26 -5.49 7.62 14.32
C ILE A 26 -5.55 6.42 15.26
N LEU A 27 -4.53 5.55 15.25
CA LEU A 27 -4.43 4.45 16.21
C LEU A 27 -4.37 4.95 17.64
N GLN A 28 -3.57 5.99 17.92
CA GLN A 28 -3.51 6.58 19.24
C GLN A 28 -4.87 7.14 19.66
N ALA A 29 -5.50 7.95 18.82
CA ALA A 29 -6.81 8.52 19.12
C ALA A 29 -7.90 7.45 19.32
N ALA A 30 -7.84 6.33 18.58
CA ALA A 30 -8.76 5.21 18.74
C ALA A 30 -8.49 4.43 20.04
N HIS A 31 -7.23 4.24 20.40
CA HIS A 31 -6.84 3.64 21.67
C HIS A 31 -7.38 4.44 22.85
N ASP A 32 -7.32 5.76 22.80
CA ASP A 32 -7.87 6.65 23.85
C ASP A 32 -9.39 6.49 24.00
N ARG A 33 -10.08 6.03 22.96
CA ARG A 33 -11.52 5.68 22.97
C ARG A 33 -11.79 4.19 23.23
N SER A 34 -10.77 3.39 23.56
CA SER A 34 -10.86 1.93 23.71
C SER A 34 -11.35 1.20 22.45
N GLU A 35 -11.12 1.78 21.27
CA GLU A 35 -11.47 1.20 19.97
C GLU A 35 -10.28 0.46 19.36
N SER A 36 -10.55 -0.68 18.70
CA SER A 36 -9.51 -1.42 17.97
C SER A 36 -9.76 -1.36 16.46
N LEU A 37 -8.98 -0.50 15.78
CA LEU A 37 -9.11 -0.32 14.32
C LEU A 37 -8.79 -1.60 13.54
N TYR A 38 -7.79 -2.38 13.97
CA TYR A 38 -7.45 -3.65 13.31
C TYR A 38 -8.54 -4.72 13.47
N LYS A 39 -9.25 -4.75 14.61
CA LYS A 39 -10.43 -5.61 14.76
C LYS A 39 -11.55 -5.16 13.83
N SER A 40 -11.80 -3.84 13.75
CA SER A 40 -12.78 -3.27 12.84
C SER A 40 -12.45 -3.57 11.38
N ALA A 41 -11.18 -3.44 10.98
CA ALA A 41 -10.68 -3.74 9.64
C ALA A 41 -10.82 -5.22 9.24
N ALA A 42 -10.81 -6.13 10.23
CA ALA A 42 -11.02 -7.56 9.98
C ALA A 42 -12.49 -7.93 9.72
N THR A 43 -13.42 -6.99 9.88
CA THR A 43 -14.85 -7.19 9.59
C THR A 43 -15.16 -6.89 8.13
N LYS A 44 -16.20 -7.52 7.56
CA LYS A 44 -16.61 -7.37 6.14
C LYS A 44 -17.33 -6.05 5.82
N LYS A 45 -16.96 -4.95 6.47
CA LYS A 45 -17.62 -3.64 6.31
C LYS A 45 -16.90 -2.69 5.35
N TRP A 46 -15.62 -2.91 5.08
CA TRP A 46 -14.77 -1.91 4.43
C TRP A 46 -14.42 -2.33 3.01
N ASP A 47 -14.65 -1.44 2.05
CA ASP A 47 -14.21 -1.60 0.66
C ASP A 47 -12.71 -1.29 0.50
N ALA A 48 -12.19 -0.37 1.34
CA ALA A 48 -10.78 -0.01 1.34
C ALA A 48 -10.21 0.15 2.76
N ILE A 49 -8.96 -0.29 2.93
CA ILE A 49 -8.16 -0.02 4.14
C ILE A 49 -6.96 0.80 3.70
N LEU A 50 -6.89 2.03 4.19
CA LEU A 50 -5.78 2.92 3.92
C LEU A 50 -4.76 2.81 5.04
N LEU A 51 -3.55 2.37 4.71
CA LEU A 51 -2.44 2.18 5.65
C LEU A 51 -1.30 3.14 5.36
N SER A 52 -0.72 3.72 6.41
CA SER A 52 0.57 4.40 6.31
C SER A 52 1.72 3.38 6.26
N PRO A 53 2.88 3.72 5.65
CA PRO A 53 3.95 2.76 5.36
C PRO A 53 4.61 2.13 6.59
N GLU A 54 4.45 2.71 7.79
CA GLU A 54 4.95 2.13 9.04
C GLU A 54 4.06 1.00 9.61
N GLN A 55 2.79 0.92 9.19
CA GLN A 55 1.82 -0.04 9.71
C GLN A 55 2.16 -1.51 9.45
N PRO A 56 2.76 -1.90 8.32
CA PRO A 56 3.14 -3.29 8.03
C PRO A 56 4.02 -3.96 9.09
N LYS A 57 4.76 -3.18 9.89
CA LYS A 57 5.63 -3.69 10.97
C LYS A 57 4.89 -3.92 12.30
N ILE A 58 3.67 -3.40 12.43
CA ILE A 58 2.93 -3.41 13.69
C ILE A 58 2.18 -4.74 13.85
N LYS A 59 2.20 -5.29 15.08
CA LYS A 59 1.53 -6.56 15.42
C LYS A 59 0.06 -6.60 15.00
N GLY A 60 -0.67 -5.49 15.10
CA GLY A 60 -2.07 -5.40 14.68
C GLY A 60 -2.28 -5.70 13.20
N PHE A 61 -1.39 -5.23 12.33
CA PHE A 61 -1.43 -5.54 10.91
C PHE A 61 -1.14 -7.02 10.63
N HIS A 62 -0.20 -7.62 11.35
CA HIS A 62 0.08 -9.05 11.23
C HIS A 62 -1.14 -9.90 11.63
N MET A 63 -1.84 -9.51 12.69
CA MET A 63 -3.07 -10.19 13.11
C MET A 63 -4.17 -10.06 12.05
N LEU A 64 -4.31 -8.90 11.42
CA LEU A 64 -5.24 -8.69 10.31
C LEU A 64 -4.90 -9.61 9.12
N LEU A 65 -3.64 -9.66 8.70
CA LEU A 65 -3.19 -10.54 7.61
C LEU A 65 -3.32 -12.04 7.92
N ASN A 66 -3.39 -12.42 9.19
CA ASN A 66 -3.61 -13.81 9.62
C ASN A 66 -5.10 -14.16 9.75
N SER A 67 -6.01 -13.19 9.67
CA SER A 67 -7.46 -13.43 9.71
C SER A 67 -7.91 -14.11 8.42
N ARG A 68 -8.41 -15.35 8.52
CA ARG A 68 -8.94 -16.10 7.37
C ARG A 68 -10.09 -15.36 6.67
N ALA A 69 -10.95 -14.70 7.46
CA ALA A 69 -12.07 -13.94 6.91
C ALA A 69 -11.59 -12.77 6.06
N PHE A 70 -10.62 -12.00 6.58
CA PHE A 70 -10.01 -10.89 5.86
C PHE A 70 -9.28 -11.36 4.60
N ARG A 71 -8.41 -12.38 4.74
CA ARG A 71 -7.66 -12.97 3.62
C ARG A 71 -8.54 -13.48 2.49
N LYS A 72 -9.73 -14.02 2.81
CA LYS A 72 -10.67 -14.52 1.79
C LYS A 72 -11.21 -13.41 0.89
N ASP A 73 -11.29 -12.18 1.41
CA ASP A 73 -11.92 -11.05 0.72
C ASP A 73 -10.89 -10.01 0.22
N LEU A 74 -9.63 -10.12 0.62
CA LEU A 74 -8.56 -9.26 0.11
C LEU A 74 -8.32 -9.55 -1.38
N ARG A 75 -8.57 -8.55 -2.25
CA ARG A 75 -8.41 -8.69 -3.71
C ARG A 75 -7.19 -7.97 -4.25
N THR A 76 -6.89 -6.80 -3.70
CA THR A 76 -5.84 -5.93 -4.23
C THR A 76 -5.07 -5.30 -3.09
N THR A 77 -3.74 -5.31 -3.19
CA THR A 77 -2.84 -4.49 -2.38
C THR A 77 -2.23 -3.42 -3.28
N CYS A 78 -2.36 -2.17 -2.89
CA CYS A 78 -1.80 -1.04 -3.64
C CYS A 78 -0.71 -0.35 -2.83
N ILE A 79 0.48 -0.20 -3.42
CA ILE A 79 1.60 0.55 -2.85
C ILE A 79 1.73 1.85 -3.66
N GLY A 80 1.32 2.96 -3.03
CA GLY A 80 1.54 4.29 -3.59
C GLY A 80 2.98 4.74 -3.40
N GLU A 81 3.46 5.59 -4.30
CA GLU A 81 4.84 6.10 -4.32
C GLU A 81 5.89 4.97 -4.25
N ALA A 82 5.68 3.90 -5.02
CA ALA A 82 6.52 2.70 -5.01
C ALA A 82 8.01 2.99 -5.29
N HIS A 83 8.36 4.11 -5.93
CA HIS A 83 9.76 4.52 -6.08
C HIS A 83 10.49 4.72 -4.75
N LEU A 84 9.74 5.01 -3.68
CA LEU A 84 10.28 5.11 -2.34
C LEU A 84 10.80 3.78 -1.81
N SER A 85 10.61 2.63 -2.47
CA SER A 85 11.29 1.39 -2.04
C SER A 85 12.76 1.32 -2.48
N VAL A 86 13.22 2.23 -3.35
CA VAL A 86 14.58 2.20 -3.92
C VAL A 86 15.29 3.55 -3.93
N GLN A 87 14.55 4.66 -3.94
CA GLN A 87 15.09 6.01 -3.93
C GLN A 87 14.52 6.75 -2.73
N TRP A 88 15.40 7.10 -1.78
CA TRP A 88 14.98 7.59 -0.48
C TRP A 88 15.76 8.85 -0.09
N GLY A 89 15.07 9.77 0.57
CA GLY A 89 15.71 10.64 1.57
C GLY A 89 15.83 9.90 2.90
N ALA A 90 16.73 10.35 3.78
CA ALA A 90 17.11 9.67 5.03
C ALA A 90 15.93 9.21 5.91
N ASP A 91 14.79 9.91 5.88
CA ASP A 91 13.66 9.69 6.77
C ASP A 91 12.64 8.62 6.30
N PHE A 92 12.70 8.21 5.03
CA PHE A 92 11.67 7.34 4.45
C PHE A 92 12.08 5.87 4.42
N GLY A 93 13.39 5.60 4.33
CA GLY A 93 14.08 4.28 4.27
C GLY A 93 13.42 3.16 5.06
N PRO A 94 13.30 3.33 6.39
CA PRO A 94 12.91 2.21 7.21
C PRO A 94 11.48 1.72 6.94
N ALA A 95 10.55 2.59 6.54
CA ALA A 95 9.13 2.23 6.44
C ALA A 95 8.81 1.40 5.19
N TYR A 96 9.41 1.73 4.02
CA TYR A 96 9.11 0.97 2.79
C TYR A 96 9.93 -0.32 2.67
N ASP A 97 10.99 -0.55 3.48
CA ASP A 97 11.79 -1.78 3.41
C ASP A 97 10.92 -3.00 3.70
N SER A 98 9.98 -2.85 4.64
CA SER A 98 9.03 -3.91 4.96
C SER A 98 8.00 -4.18 3.85
N LEU A 99 7.79 -3.27 2.92
CA LEU A 99 6.80 -3.44 1.85
C LEU A 99 7.21 -4.50 0.84
N GLY A 100 8.51 -4.71 0.62
CA GLY A 100 8.99 -5.80 -0.24
C GLY A 100 8.62 -7.19 0.27
N THR A 101 8.55 -7.35 1.59
CA THR A 101 8.09 -8.62 2.20
C THR A 101 6.57 -8.75 2.23
N LEU A 102 5.83 -7.70 1.89
CA LEU A 102 4.38 -7.70 1.97
C LEU A 102 3.77 -8.64 0.95
N HIS A 103 4.31 -8.66 -0.28
CA HIS A 103 3.83 -9.48 -1.38
C HIS A 103 3.77 -10.96 -0.99
N GLY A 104 4.86 -11.51 -0.46
CA GLY A 104 4.93 -12.93 -0.07
C GLY A 104 4.03 -13.32 1.13
N ARG A 105 3.40 -12.35 1.80
CA ARG A 105 2.46 -12.60 2.91
C ARG A 105 1.00 -12.53 2.47
N MET A 106 0.74 -11.98 1.28
CA MET A 106 -0.60 -11.88 0.73
C MET A 106 -1.12 -13.24 0.27
N PRO A 107 -2.45 -13.45 0.25
CA PRO A 107 -3.04 -14.62 -0.41
C PRO A 107 -2.70 -14.64 -1.91
N ASP A 108 -2.47 -15.82 -2.48
CA ASP A 108 -2.07 -16.00 -3.89
C ASP A 108 -3.03 -15.37 -4.91
N HIS A 109 -4.31 -15.20 -4.55
CA HIS A 109 -5.32 -14.58 -5.41
C HIS A 109 -5.34 -13.03 -5.32
N THR A 110 -4.45 -12.43 -4.52
CA THR A 110 -4.38 -10.98 -4.33
C THR A 110 -3.47 -10.35 -5.37
N MET A 111 -3.97 -9.36 -6.10
CA MET A 111 -3.17 -8.58 -7.03
C MET A 111 -2.33 -7.53 -6.28
N LEU A 112 -1.05 -7.39 -6.61
CA LEU A 112 -0.20 -6.31 -6.14
C LEU A 112 -0.09 -5.20 -7.21
N VAL A 113 -0.35 -3.96 -6.82
CA VAL A 113 -0.25 -2.78 -7.70
C VAL A 113 0.73 -1.79 -7.10
N GLY A 114 1.83 -1.51 -7.80
CA GLY A 114 2.76 -0.43 -7.47
C GLY A 114 2.46 0.82 -8.30
N LEU A 115 2.21 1.96 -7.65
CA LEU A 115 1.99 3.24 -8.33
C LEU A 115 3.15 4.17 -8.04
N THR A 116 3.69 4.84 -9.07
CA THR A 116 4.73 5.85 -8.91
C THR A 116 4.56 6.98 -9.91
N THR A 117 4.83 8.21 -9.45
CA THR A 117 4.85 9.41 -10.29
C THR A 117 6.20 9.62 -10.98
N ILE A 118 7.29 9.13 -10.37
CA ILE A 118 8.66 9.30 -10.84
C ILE A 118 9.29 7.92 -11.02
N CYS A 119 9.63 7.58 -12.26
CA CYS A 119 10.36 6.35 -12.57
C CYS A 119 11.09 6.49 -13.90
N SER A 120 12.41 6.62 -13.85
CA SER A 120 13.25 6.52 -15.06
C SER A 120 13.19 5.10 -15.61
N MET A 121 13.09 4.97 -16.94
CA MET A 121 13.09 3.65 -17.59
C MET A 121 14.41 2.90 -17.33
N GLY A 122 14.33 1.57 -17.31
CA GLY A 122 15.50 0.71 -17.14
C GLY A 122 15.77 0.38 -15.68
N ALA A 123 16.94 0.76 -15.17
CA ALA A 123 17.44 0.28 -13.88
C ALA A 123 16.53 0.60 -12.68
N THR A 124 15.95 1.80 -12.64
CA THR A 124 15.06 2.19 -11.53
C THR A 124 13.77 1.39 -11.53
N GLU A 125 13.16 1.18 -12.70
CA GLU A 125 11.94 0.36 -12.82
C GLU A 125 12.19 -1.08 -12.37
N ILE A 126 13.31 -1.67 -12.80
CA ILE A 126 13.73 -3.02 -12.38
C ILE A 126 13.93 -3.06 -10.87
N ALA A 127 14.64 -2.09 -10.30
CA ALA A 127 14.89 -2.03 -8.86
C ALA A 127 13.58 -1.94 -8.06
N ILE A 128 12.60 -1.13 -8.51
CA ILE A 128 11.29 -1.05 -7.85
C ILE A 128 10.59 -2.40 -7.90
N ARG A 129 10.57 -3.06 -9.06
CA ARG A 129 9.94 -4.38 -9.22
C ARG A 129 10.58 -5.42 -8.29
N ASP A 130 11.91 -5.49 -8.28
CA ASP A 130 12.66 -6.40 -7.41
C ASP A 130 12.37 -6.11 -5.93
N ALA A 131 12.36 -4.82 -5.54
CA ALA A 131 12.03 -4.41 -4.19
C ALA A 131 10.61 -4.76 -3.76
N LEU A 132 9.66 -4.86 -4.71
CA LEU A 132 8.28 -5.31 -4.46
C LEU A 132 8.12 -6.84 -4.55
N GLY A 133 9.18 -7.58 -4.86
CA GLY A 133 9.13 -9.02 -5.09
C GLY A 133 8.42 -9.42 -6.38
N LEU A 134 8.38 -8.52 -7.37
CA LEU A 134 7.82 -8.74 -8.69
C LEU A 134 8.94 -9.15 -9.65
N ARG A 135 9.00 -10.44 -9.99
CA ARG A 135 10.08 -10.94 -10.83
C ARG A 135 9.95 -10.44 -12.28
N LYS A 136 11.09 -10.31 -12.95
CA LYS A 136 11.16 -9.83 -14.34
C LYS A 136 10.60 -10.84 -15.36
N ASP A 137 10.73 -12.12 -15.06
CA ASP A 137 10.35 -13.26 -15.89
C ASP A 137 8.93 -13.78 -15.61
N ASP A 138 8.22 -13.14 -14.67
CA ASP A 138 6.85 -13.50 -14.34
C ASP A 138 5.89 -12.97 -15.43
N PRO A 139 5.17 -13.86 -16.15
CA PRO A 139 4.26 -13.46 -17.22
C PRO A 139 3.06 -12.65 -16.70
N ASP A 140 2.78 -12.70 -15.40
CA ASP A 140 1.66 -11.99 -14.78
C ASP A 140 2.04 -10.59 -14.27
N VAL A 141 3.27 -10.13 -14.56
CA VAL A 141 3.73 -8.79 -14.20
C VAL A 141 3.67 -7.84 -15.40
N TYR A 142 2.82 -6.81 -15.26
CA TYR A 142 2.58 -5.79 -16.28
C TYR A 142 3.05 -4.40 -15.82
N SER A 143 3.73 -3.66 -16.71
CA SER A 143 4.07 -2.25 -16.49
C SER A 143 3.19 -1.37 -17.37
N LEU A 144 2.40 -0.47 -16.76
CA LEU A 144 1.63 0.55 -17.47
C LEU A 144 2.26 1.92 -17.20
N ARG A 145 2.58 2.65 -18.27
CA ARG A 145 3.21 3.97 -18.19
C ARG A 145 2.33 5.00 -18.90
N GLN A 146 1.87 5.99 -18.15
CA GLN A 146 1.29 7.20 -18.71
C GLN A 146 2.26 8.35 -18.44
N SER A 147 2.94 8.83 -19.48
CA SER A 147 3.86 9.96 -19.38
C SER A 147 3.24 11.18 -20.04
N ASN A 148 3.21 12.30 -19.33
CA ASN A 148 2.93 13.61 -19.92
C ASN A 148 4.21 14.25 -20.51
N LYS A 149 5.26 13.46 -20.78
CA LYS A 149 6.54 13.98 -21.28
C LYS A 149 6.33 14.46 -22.72
N ARG A 150 6.19 15.77 -22.85
CA ARG A 150 6.20 16.51 -24.12
C ARG A 150 7.65 16.54 -24.62
N LEU A 151 7.89 16.06 -25.84
CA LEU A 151 9.21 16.07 -26.48
C LEU A 151 9.55 17.45 -27.08
N ASP A 152 8.64 18.40 -26.94
CA ASP A 152 8.54 19.68 -27.63
C ASP A 152 8.80 20.91 -26.73
N ILE A 153 9.47 20.73 -25.58
CA ILE A 153 9.94 21.84 -24.71
C ILE A 153 11.38 21.56 -24.25
#